data_AF-A0A924LM86-F1
#
_entry.id   AF-A0A924LM86-F1
#
_cell.length_a   1.000
_cell.length_b   1.000
_cell.length_c   1.000
_cell.angle_alpha   90.00
_cell.angle_beta   90.00
_cell.angle_gamma   90.00
#
_symmetry.space_group_name_H-M   'P 1'
#
loop_
_entity.id
_entity.type
_entity.pdbx_description
1 polymer ?
#
loop_
_entity_poly.entity_id
_entity_poly.type
_entity_poly.pdbx_seq_one_letter_code
_entity_poly.pdbx_strand_id
1 'polypeptide(L)'
;MYSPSRPAVFAAGALLALTVVPASSALASGGDDAHEAGHHGLLLRSSLAGSLTSDQPVFGAKPGGLAWVLDEGSARVDAAGHLEVQVEGLVIPTLGKNPVPKIAASLACNGAVVATTATVAFSTAGNAEIEAMVAVPTRCIAPVVMLNPNGLPGVFIAISGQEA
;
A
#
# COMPACT_ATOMS: atom_id res chain seq x y z
N MET A 1 -47.62 34.12 -49.07
CA MET A 1 -49.05 33.77 -48.90
C MET A 1 -49.09 32.28 -48.62
N TYR A 2 -49.75 31.70 -47.62
CA TYR A 2 -50.56 32.13 -46.49
C TYR A 2 -50.60 30.87 -45.61
N SER A 3 -50.25 30.96 -44.34
CA SER A 3 -50.50 29.87 -43.39
C SER A 3 -51.95 29.99 -42.88
N PRO A 4 -52.66 28.87 -42.68
CA PRO A 4 -53.67 28.87 -41.62
C PRO A 4 -53.55 27.65 -40.70
N SER A 5 -53.27 27.97 -39.44
CA SER A 5 -54.07 27.74 -38.23
C SER A 5 -54.81 26.40 -38.00
N ARG A 6 -54.53 25.81 -36.83
CA ARG A 6 -55.16 24.64 -36.16
C ARG A 6 -56.52 24.99 -35.53
N PRO A 7 -57.37 23.98 -35.18
CA PRO A 7 -57.81 23.85 -33.77
C PRO A 7 -58.01 22.38 -33.30
N ALA A 8 -57.59 21.99 -32.07
CA ALA A 8 -58.32 21.88 -30.79
C ALA A 8 -58.92 20.46 -30.52
N VAL A 9 -58.28 19.64 -29.67
CA VAL A 9 -58.54 19.35 -28.21
C VAL A 9 -59.83 18.56 -27.91
N PHE A 10 -59.66 17.33 -27.39
CA PHE A 10 -60.47 16.61 -26.36
C PHE A 10 -59.51 15.55 -25.74
N ALA A 11 -59.02 15.63 -24.50
CA ALA A 11 -59.62 15.44 -23.16
C ALA A 11 -59.86 13.96 -22.74
N ALA A 12 -59.45 13.63 -21.50
CA ALA A 12 -59.58 12.38 -20.72
C ALA A 12 -58.64 11.21 -21.12
N GLY A 13 -57.92 10.49 -20.25
CA GLY A 13 -57.86 10.35 -18.78
C GLY A 13 -57.58 8.88 -18.43
N ALA A 14 -56.59 8.58 -17.57
CA ALA A 14 -56.41 7.35 -16.73
C ALA A 14 -54.92 7.22 -16.31
N LEU A 15 -54.54 7.51 -15.05
CA LEU A 15 -54.45 6.60 -13.89
C LEU A 15 -53.32 5.55 -13.93
N LEU A 16 -52.28 5.83 -13.12
CA LEU A 16 -51.56 4.94 -12.18
C LEU A 16 -51.08 3.54 -12.63
N ALA A 17 -49.74 3.36 -12.67
CA ALA A 17 -49.04 2.37 -11.85
C ALA A 17 -47.52 2.63 -11.87
N LEU A 18 -47.00 3.30 -10.83
CA LEU A 18 -45.56 3.32 -10.51
C LEU A 18 -45.27 2.05 -9.69
N THR A 19 -44.78 0.99 -10.33
CA THR A 19 -44.23 -0.16 -9.62
C THR A 19 -42.85 0.20 -9.10
N VAL A 20 -42.76 0.63 -7.85
CA VAL A 20 -41.50 0.70 -7.11
C VAL A 20 -41.04 -0.73 -6.86
N VAL A 21 -39.94 -1.13 -7.51
CA VAL A 21 -39.23 -2.37 -7.16
C VAL A 21 -38.47 -2.11 -5.87
N PRO A 22 -38.75 -2.79 -4.75
CA PRO A 22 -37.85 -2.74 -3.61
C PRO A 22 -36.57 -3.50 -4.00
N ALA A 23 -35.48 -2.78 -4.25
CA ALA A 23 -34.17 -3.38 -4.21
C ALA A 23 -33.87 -3.74 -2.75
N SER A 24 -34.03 -5.02 -2.39
CA SER A 24 -33.58 -5.54 -1.11
C SER A 24 -32.06 -5.38 -1.04
N SER A 25 -31.59 -4.35 -0.32
CA SER A 25 -30.20 -4.23 0.07
C SER A 25 -29.89 -5.36 1.06
N ALA A 26 -29.40 -6.49 0.58
CA ALA A 26 -28.75 -7.47 1.43
C ALA A 26 -27.44 -6.84 1.92
N LEU A 27 -27.49 -6.20 3.09
CA LEU A 27 -26.30 -5.91 3.89
C LEU A 27 -25.71 -7.27 4.28
N ALA A 28 -24.73 -7.74 3.52
CA ALA A 28 -23.85 -8.79 3.99
C ALA A 28 -22.94 -8.17 5.07
N SER A 29 -23.45 -8.05 6.30
CA SER A 29 -22.62 -7.93 7.49
C SER A 29 -22.03 -9.31 7.74
N GLY A 30 -20.94 -9.62 7.05
CA GLY A 30 -20.23 -10.89 7.16
C GLY A 30 -18.74 -10.62 7.26
N GLY A 31 -18.26 -10.54 8.49
CA GLY A 31 -16.83 -10.37 8.77
C GLY A 31 -16.50 -10.14 10.25
N ASP A 32 -17.27 -10.71 11.19
CA ASP A 32 -16.85 -10.84 12.58
C ASP A 32 -16.10 -12.18 12.73
N ASP A 33 -14.87 -12.24 12.22
CA ASP A 33 -13.91 -13.29 12.55
C ASP A 33 -12.50 -12.78 12.24
N ALA A 34 -11.87 -12.16 13.23
CA ALA A 34 -10.41 -12.03 13.28
C ALA A 34 -9.97 -11.97 14.75
N HIS A 35 -9.78 -13.16 15.30
CA HIS A 35 -8.81 -13.56 16.32
C HIS A 35 -8.37 -12.51 17.34
N GLU A 36 -8.64 -12.81 18.61
CA GLU A 36 -7.97 -12.29 19.80
C GLU A 36 -6.48 -12.71 19.79
N ALA A 37 -5.70 -12.20 18.84
CA ALA A 37 -4.25 -12.14 18.88
C ALA A 37 -3.90 -10.87 19.67
N GLY A 38 -3.08 -11.02 20.72
CA GLY A 38 -2.80 -9.99 21.71
C GLY A 38 -2.73 -8.58 21.11
N HIS A 39 -3.54 -7.66 21.63
CA HIS A 39 -3.70 -6.29 21.13
C HIS A 39 -2.42 -5.45 21.32
N HIS A 40 -1.36 -5.77 20.60
CA HIS A 40 -0.28 -4.84 20.34
C HIS A 40 -0.78 -3.88 19.26
N GLY A 41 -0.91 -2.60 19.61
CA GLY A 41 -1.45 -1.60 18.69
C GLY A 41 -0.68 -1.56 17.37
N LEU A 42 -1.40 -1.51 16.24
CA LEU A 42 -0.80 -1.38 14.92
C LEU A 42 -0.01 -0.06 14.84
N LEU A 43 1.26 -0.11 14.48
CA LEU A 43 2.08 1.09 14.26
C LEU A 43 2.02 1.56 12.81
N LEU A 44 2.18 0.62 11.88
CA LEU A 44 2.15 0.90 10.45
C LEU A 44 1.48 -0.25 9.72
N ARG A 45 0.61 0.09 8.77
CA ARG A 45 0.22 -0.76 7.65
C ARG A 45 0.22 0.13 6.41
N SER A 46 1.02 -0.22 5.41
CA SER A 46 1.19 0.61 4.23
C SER A 46 1.53 -0.27 3.02
N SER A 47 1.20 0.22 1.83
CA SER A 47 1.81 -0.24 0.59
C SER A 47 3.30 0.13 0.57
N LEU A 48 4.03 -0.42 -0.41
CA LEU A 48 5.39 -0.01 -0.71
C LEU A 48 5.42 0.82 -2.00
N ALA A 49 6.32 1.78 -2.07
CA ALA A 49 6.69 2.52 -3.27
C ALA A 49 8.16 2.24 -3.59
N GLY A 50 8.49 2.06 -4.86
CA GLY A 50 9.86 1.96 -5.32
C GLY A 50 10.58 3.31 -5.18
N SER A 51 11.88 3.28 -4.92
CA SER A 51 12.65 4.52 -4.81
C SER A 51 12.90 5.16 -6.18
N LEU A 52 12.71 6.47 -6.29
CA LEU A 52 13.16 7.27 -7.42
C LEU A 52 14.50 7.94 -7.10
N THR A 53 15.35 8.14 -8.11
CA THR A 53 16.63 8.84 -7.92
C THR A 53 16.47 10.30 -7.52
N SER A 54 15.29 10.88 -7.73
CA SER A 54 14.91 12.24 -7.31
C SER A 54 14.41 12.33 -5.86
N ASP A 55 14.15 11.19 -5.21
CA ASP A 55 13.65 11.19 -3.85
C ASP A 55 14.67 11.83 -2.90
N GLN A 56 14.15 12.53 -1.90
CA GLN A 56 15.00 13.07 -0.85
C GLN A 56 15.42 11.94 0.10
N PRO A 57 16.60 12.04 0.73
CA PRO A 57 16.98 11.10 1.77
C PRO A 57 15.95 11.06 2.90
N VAL A 58 15.58 9.86 3.34
CA VAL A 58 14.64 9.64 4.44
C VAL A 58 15.39 9.05 5.62
N PHE A 59 15.38 9.76 6.74
CA PHE A 59 16.01 9.32 8.00
C PHE A 59 17.48 8.86 7.86
N GLY A 60 18.23 9.54 6.99
CA GLY A 60 19.64 9.25 6.71
C GLY A 60 19.88 8.20 5.63
N ALA A 61 18.85 7.51 5.15
CA ALA A 61 18.93 6.61 4.01
C ALA A 61 18.70 7.36 2.70
N LYS A 62 19.58 7.17 1.73
CA LYS A 62 19.45 7.72 0.37
C LYS A 62 18.62 6.77 -0.50
N PRO A 63 17.91 7.26 -1.53
CA PRO A 63 17.28 6.35 -2.49
C PRO A 63 18.33 5.54 -3.26
N GLY A 64 17.87 4.48 -3.92
CA GLY A 64 18.69 3.68 -4.82
C GLY A 64 19.29 4.53 -5.95
N GLY A 65 20.44 4.11 -6.47
CA GLY A 65 21.12 4.82 -7.57
C GLY A 65 20.41 4.74 -8.92
N LEU A 66 19.34 3.95 -9.02
CA LEU A 66 18.46 3.80 -10.17
C LEU A 66 17.01 3.79 -9.68
N ALA A 67 16.06 4.11 -10.56
CA ALA A 67 14.64 4.01 -10.24
C ALA A 67 14.25 2.54 -10.05
N TRP A 68 13.49 2.27 -9.01
CA TRP A 68 12.89 0.98 -8.73
C TRP A 68 11.37 1.11 -8.86
N VAL A 69 10.74 0.07 -9.36
CA VAL A 69 9.28 -0.07 -9.42
C VAL A 69 8.93 -1.46 -8.92
N LEU A 70 7.71 -1.63 -8.43
CA LEU A 70 7.19 -2.91 -7.96
C LEU A 70 5.78 -3.13 -8.50
N ASP A 71 5.38 -4.38 -8.62
CA ASP A 71 4.02 -4.73 -9.00
C ASP A 71 3.09 -4.59 -7.78
N GLU A 72 3.50 -5.15 -6.65
CA GLU A 72 2.80 -5.05 -5.38
C GLU A 72 3.80 -5.10 -4.21
N GLY A 73 3.46 -4.46 -3.11
CA GLY A 73 4.23 -4.61 -1.89
C GLY A 73 3.51 -4.03 -0.69
N SER A 74 3.73 -4.64 0.47
CA SER A 74 3.16 -4.18 1.72
C SER A 74 4.15 -4.29 2.88
N ALA A 75 3.98 -3.40 3.85
CA ALA A 75 4.71 -3.43 5.11
C ALA A 75 3.74 -3.26 6.27
N ARG A 76 3.92 -4.07 7.30
CA ARG A 76 3.16 -4.03 8.54
C ARG A 76 4.10 -4.13 9.73
N VAL A 77 3.91 -3.26 10.72
CA VAL A 77 4.56 -3.41 12.02
C VAL A 77 3.60 -3.06 13.15
N ASP A 78 3.63 -3.86 14.21
CA ASP A 78 2.87 -3.60 15.44
C ASP A 78 3.75 -3.08 16.57
N ALA A 79 3.12 -2.71 17.68
CA ALA A 79 3.79 -2.17 18.86
C ALA A 79 4.65 -3.20 19.63
N ALA A 80 4.47 -4.50 19.37
CA ALA A 80 5.35 -5.54 19.90
C ALA A 80 6.61 -5.73 19.03
N GLY A 81 6.62 -5.17 17.82
CA GLY A 81 7.74 -5.24 16.90
C GLY A 81 7.66 -6.41 15.93
N HIS A 82 6.49 -7.01 15.74
CA HIS A 82 6.27 -7.96 14.66
C HIS A 82 6.27 -7.18 13.34
N LEU A 83 7.34 -7.30 12.57
CA LEU A 83 7.52 -6.68 11.26
C LEU A 83 7.32 -7.73 10.16
N GLU A 84 6.36 -7.46 9.29
CA GLU A 84 6.04 -8.27 8.10
C GLU A 84 6.17 -7.38 6.86
N VAL A 85 6.91 -7.84 5.86
CA VAL A 85 7.05 -7.19 4.56
C VAL A 85 6.88 -8.23 3.46
N GLN A 86 6.00 -7.92 2.51
CA GLN A 86 5.83 -8.70 1.29
C GLN A 86 6.18 -7.82 0.08
N VAL A 87 6.98 -8.36 -0.83
CA VAL A 87 7.47 -7.66 -2.02
C VAL A 87 7.25 -8.54 -3.23
N GLU A 88 6.60 -8.00 -4.25
CA GLU A 88 6.39 -8.63 -5.54
C GLU A 88 6.84 -7.71 -6.67
N GLY A 89 7.66 -8.23 -7.58
CA GLY A 89 8.04 -7.50 -8.80
C GLY A 89 8.94 -6.29 -8.59
N LEU A 90 9.61 -6.13 -7.44
CA LEU A 90 10.50 -4.99 -7.21
C LEU A 90 11.76 -5.07 -8.07
N VAL A 91 11.80 -4.32 -9.17
CA VAL A 91 12.84 -4.39 -10.20
C VAL A 91 13.29 -3.00 -10.65
N ILE A 92 14.42 -2.97 -11.36
CA ILE A 92 14.88 -1.77 -12.07
C ILE A 92 14.32 -1.84 -13.50
N PRO A 93 13.45 -0.91 -13.93
CA PRO A 93 12.79 -0.98 -15.24
C PRO A 93 13.75 -1.11 -16.42
N THR A 94 14.86 -0.37 -16.39
CA THR A 94 15.86 -0.37 -17.47
C THR A 94 16.65 -1.68 -17.56
N LEU A 95 16.65 -2.50 -16.52
CA LEU A 95 17.27 -3.83 -16.50
C LEU A 95 16.26 -4.96 -16.68
N GLY A 96 14.97 -4.70 -16.43
CA GLY A 96 13.90 -5.71 -16.44
C GLY A 96 14.07 -6.80 -15.37
N LYS A 97 14.88 -6.55 -14.34
CA LYS A 97 15.15 -7.52 -13.26
C LYS A 97 15.67 -6.83 -12.00
N ASN A 98 15.65 -7.58 -10.91
CA ASN A 98 16.37 -7.24 -9.68
C ASN A 98 17.82 -7.75 -9.74
N PRO A 99 18.85 -6.87 -9.65
CA PRO A 99 20.25 -7.28 -9.58
C PRO A 99 20.76 -7.55 -8.15
N VAL A 100 19.95 -7.28 -7.12
CA VAL A 100 20.36 -7.36 -5.71
C VAL A 100 19.95 -8.73 -5.14
N PRO A 101 20.89 -9.57 -4.66
CA PRO A 101 20.57 -10.94 -4.25
C PRO A 101 19.92 -11.04 -2.86
N LYS A 102 19.99 -9.98 -2.05
CA LYS A 102 19.52 -9.97 -0.66
C LYS A 102 18.90 -8.64 -0.28
N ILE A 103 17.89 -8.67 0.59
CA ILE A 103 17.21 -7.47 1.07
C ILE A 103 16.96 -7.57 2.57
N ALA A 104 16.95 -6.43 3.26
CA ALA A 104 16.54 -6.31 4.66
C ALA A 104 15.52 -5.17 4.80
N ALA A 105 14.84 -5.09 5.93
CA ALA A 105 13.94 -3.99 6.25
C ALA A 105 14.47 -3.20 7.45
N SER A 106 14.46 -1.88 7.35
CA SER A 106 14.71 -0.97 8.46
C SER A 106 13.42 -0.31 8.92
N LEU A 107 13.16 -0.35 10.22
CA LEU A 107 12.13 0.46 10.86
C LEU A 107 12.76 1.77 11.33
N ALA A 108 12.17 2.87 10.91
CA ALA A 108 12.47 4.19 11.46
C ALA A 108 11.31 4.70 12.31
N CYS A 109 11.65 5.35 13.41
CA CYS A 109 10.75 6.02 14.34
C CYS A 109 11.38 7.34 14.76
N ASN A 110 10.57 8.37 14.99
CA ASN A 110 11.04 9.66 15.52
C ASN A 110 12.19 10.30 14.71
N GLY A 111 12.22 10.10 13.40
CA GLY A 111 13.24 10.70 12.55
C GLY A 111 14.53 9.89 12.35
N ALA A 112 14.63 8.69 12.93
CA ALA A 112 15.84 7.87 12.85
C ALA A 112 15.52 6.37 12.67
N VAL A 113 16.41 5.64 12.01
CA VAL A 113 16.38 4.17 11.99
C VAL A 113 16.61 3.64 13.41
N VAL A 114 15.68 2.81 13.89
CA VAL A 114 15.72 2.21 15.25
C VAL A 114 16.01 0.71 15.22
N ALA A 115 15.74 0.05 14.11
CA ALA A 115 16.04 -1.37 13.92
C ALA A 115 16.22 -1.69 12.43
N THR A 116 17.03 -2.71 12.15
CA THR A 116 17.18 -3.31 10.81
C THR A 116 17.15 -4.82 10.96
N THR A 117 16.38 -5.51 10.11
CA THR A 117 16.28 -6.97 10.13
C THR A 117 17.55 -7.64 9.62
N ALA A 118 17.65 -8.95 9.83
CA ALA A 118 18.57 -9.77 9.03
C ALA A 118 18.16 -9.75 7.54
N THR A 119 19.11 -10.04 6.66
CA THR A 119 18.82 -10.13 5.22
C THR A 119 18.14 -11.44 4.87
N VAL A 120 17.15 -11.38 3.98
CA VAL A 120 16.54 -12.53 3.32
C VAL A 120 17.00 -12.62 1.85
N ALA A 121 16.71 -13.74 1.19
CA ALA A 121 16.94 -13.88 -0.25
C ALA A 121 15.98 -12.97 -1.02
N PHE A 122 16.50 -12.35 -2.09
CA PHE A 122 15.71 -11.48 -2.96
C PHE A 122 15.83 -12.00 -4.40
N SER A 123 14.71 -12.45 -4.96
CA SER A 123 14.70 -13.15 -6.24
C SER A 123 15.05 -12.21 -7.39
N THR A 124 15.54 -12.76 -8.52
CA THR A 124 15.79 -11.95 -9.73
C THR A 124 14.53 -11.32 -10.31
N ALA A 125 13.35 -11.87 -10.00
CA ALA A 125 12.05 -11.32 -10.37
C ALA A 125 11.60 -10.17 -9.44
N GLY A 126 12.33 -9.88 -8.37
CA GLY A 126 11.98 -8.82 -7.44
C GLY A 126 11.03 -9.27 -6.32
N ASN A 127 11.05 -10.56 -5.95
CA ASN A 127 10.18 -11.08 -4.89
C ASN A 127 10.98 -11.36 -3.61
N ALA A 128 10.42 -11.00 -2.46
CA ALA A 128 10.94 -11.32 -1.14
C ALA A 128 9.85 -11.23 -0.07
N GLU A 129 10.06 -11.98 1.01
CA GLU A 129 9.23 -11.95 2.21
C GLU A 129 10.13 -11.80 3.43
N ILE A 130 9.78 -10.88 4.33
CA ILE A 130 10.50 -10.64 5.58
C ILE A 130 9.50 -10.73 6.73
N GLU A 131 9.71 -11.70 7.60
CA GLU A 131 9.03 -11.79 8.89
C GLU A 131 10.09 -11.75 10.00
N ALA A 132 10.02 -10.75 10.88
CA ALA A 132 11.02 -10.57 11.93
C ALA A 132 10.46 -9.86 13.15
N MET A 133 11.07 -10.13 14.31
CA MET A 133 10.94 -9.30 15.50
C MET A 133 11.98 -8.18 15.47
N VAL A 134 11.53 -6.94 15.64
CA VAL A 134 12.40 -5.75 15.72
C VAL A 134 12.19 -5.00 17.02
N ALA A 135 13.26 -4.35 17.51
CA ALA A 135 13.14 -3.47 18.67
C ALA A 135 12.32 -2.22 18.30
N VAL A 136 11.23 -1.99 19.02
CA VAL A 136 10.38 -0.81 18.87
C VAL A 136 10.50 0.06 20.13
N PRO A 137 10.83 1.35 20.00
CA PRO A 137 10.88 2.25 21.15
C PRO A 137 9.46 2.48 21.72
N THR A 138 9.36 2.77 23.02
CA THR A 138 8.09 3.06 23.71
C THR A 138 7.24 4.12 23.00
N ARG A 139 7.89 5.09 22.34
CA ARG A 139 7.26 6.08 21.48
C ARG A 139 7.83 5.92 20.08
N CYS A 140 7.02 5.44 19.14
CA CYS A 140 7.37 5.41 17.72
C CYS A 140 6.43 6.35 16.94
N ILE A 141 6.87 7.59 16.73
CA ILE A 141 6.11 8.60 15.97
C ILE A 141 6.54 8.53 14.51
N ALA A 142 5.55 8.61 13.60
CA ALA A 142 5.74 8.54 12.15
C ALA A 142 6.59 7.33 11.72
N PRO A 143 6.12 6.09 11.99
CA PRO A 143 6.83 4.89 11.59
C PRO A 143 6.95 4.82 10.07
N VAL A 144 8.14 4.42 9.60
CA VAL A 144 8.42 4.16 8.19
C VAL A 144 9.23 2.89 8.09
N VAL A 145 8.90 2.06 7.10
CA VAL A 145 9.67 0.87 6.75
C VAL A 145 10.41 1.14 5.44
N MET A 146 11.72 0.92 5.43
CA MET A 146 12.59 1.08 4.26
C MET A 146 13.23 -0.25 3.91
N LEU A 147 13.25 -0.61 2.63
CA LEU A 147 13.90 -1.84 2.17
C LEU A 147 15.31 -1.56 1.68
N ASN A 148 16.28 -2.25 2.29
CA ASN A 148 17.69 -1.97 2.16
C ASN A 148 18.39 -3.05 1.30
N PRO A 149 19.04 -2.68 0.19
CA PRO A 149 19.74 -3.64 -0.66
C PRO A 149 20.95 -4.19 0.08
N ASN A 150 21.11 -5.52 0.08
CA ASN A 150 22.17 -6.24 0.79
C ASN A 150 22.28 -5.91 2.29
N GLY A 151 21.21 -5.41 2.91
CA GLY A 151 21.22 -5.00 4.31
C GLY A 151 22.01 -3.71 4.58
N LEU A 152 22.14 -2.82 3.60
CA LEU A 152 22.80 -1.51 3.75
C LEU A 152 21.78 -0.45 4.21
N PRO A 153 21.64 -0.16 5.53
CA PRO A 153 20.57 0.71 6.05
C PRO A 153 20.66 2.17 5.57
N GLY A 154 21.83 2.60 5.05
CA GLY A 154 22.02 3.93 4.47
C GLY A 154 21.45 4.10 3.05
N VAL A 155 20.84 3.07 2.48
CA VAL A 155 20.19 3.10 1.16
C VAL A 155 18.83 2.42 1.23
N PHE A 156 17.80 2.99 0.60
CA PHE A 156 16.51 2.33 0.41
C PHE A 156 16.21 2.17 -1.09
N ILE A 157 15.66 1.02 -1.47
CA ILE A 157 15.19 0.73 -2.85
C ILE A 157 13.66 0.64 -2.95
N ALA A 158 13.00 0.51 -1.80
CA ALA A 158 11.57 0.70 -1.65
C ALA A 158 11.28 1.22 -0.23
N ILE A 159 10.12 1.84 -0.03
CA ILE A 159 9.74 2.49 1.21
C ILE A 159 8.24 2.41 1.42
N SER A 160 7.78 2.33 2.67
CA SER A 160 6.35 2.43 3.00
C SER A 160 5.79 3.76 2.52
N GLY A 161 4.76 3.71 1.71
CA GLY A 161 4.26 4.85 0.96
C GLY A 161 3.38 4.38 -0.19
N GLN A 162 3.05 5.29 -1.11
CA GLN A 162 2.17 4.98 -2.23
C GLN A 162 2.83 5.52 -3.51
N GLU A 163 2.73 4.76 -4.59
CA GLU A 163 2.96 5.27 -5.94
C GLU A 163 1.67 5.94 -6.44
N ALA A 164 1.79 7.06 -7.15
CA ALA A 164 0.66 7.85 -7.66
C ALA A 164 0.33 7.50 -9.11
#